data_AF-A9FYT0-F1
#
_entry.id   AF-A9FYT0-F1
#
_cell.length_a   1.000
_cell.length_b   1.000
_cell.length_c   1.000
_cell.angle_alpha   90.00
_cell.angle_beta   90.00
_cell.angle_gamma   90.00
#
_symmetry.space_group_name_H-M   'P 1'
#
loop_
_entity.id
_entity.type
_entity.pdbx_description
1 polymer ?
#
loop_
_entity_poly.entity_id
_entity_poly.type
_entity_poly.pdbx_seq_one_letter_code
_entity_poly.pdbx_strand_id
1 'polypeptide(L)'
;MSVSGPWLYAWCDEADRVDALAAALSALVIPGGTCGFHIESIDHPDSTWRWRDAVTLSETVAAVRAGFTAGTHVFASFGVKLNSGSAIELAIECNGEAWERRYPSGPLCARPGDRSDLLPWSLRIALGGTRSVEVEAAILAVQVQQDLEDLMVRLCAPDARARVTAGAWTEFAAWGPPTKACATYHTSAALVAHDLALTWVNLRDGDKVAHSAGMPTDVLHARVDAAPRGARVAVEDGAELSREAVLKALTESPAALLDALEASAVADEEWRAVESAALETIAATKEGAPTCEVDVTSRKHVQFIERHAPYHVRRLPSGGVVLATHPYRTLWPLWADALFVLGLMS
;
A
#
# COMPACT_ATOMS: atom_id res chain seq x y z
N MET A 1 7.68 -7.94 20.85
CA MET A 1 7.41 -8.66 19.58
C MET A 1 7.53 -7.62 18.50
N SER A 2 8.48 -7.77 17.56
CA SER A 2 8.55 -6.90 16.38
C SER A 2 7.27 -7.16 15.59
N VAL A 3 6.36 -6.19 15.59
CA VAL A 3 5.17 -6.25 14.75
C VAL A 3 5.64 -5.77 13.39
N SER A 4 6.24 -6.69 12.61
CA SER A 4 6.70 -6.39 11.26
C SER A 4 5.53 -5.83 10.47
N GLY A 5 5.68 -4.60 9.99
CA GLY A 5 4.66 -3.85 9.30
C GLY A 5 5.06 -2.38 9.28
N PRO A 6 4.50 -1.59 8.37
CA PRO A 6 3.40 -2.00 7.51
C PRO A 6 3.89 -2.66 6.20
N TRP A 7 3.00 -3.44 5.56
CA TRP A 7 3.30 -4.32 4.42
C TRP A 7 2.75 -3.76 3.12
N LEU A 8 3.53 -3.88 2.05
CA LEU A 8 3.12 -3.59 0.68
C LEU A 8 2.87 -4.90 -0.05
N TYR A 9 1.87 -4.88 -0.92
CA TYR A 9 1.55 -5.98 -1.80
C TYR A 9 1.40 -5.49 -3.23
N ALA A 10 1.82 -6.31 -4.18
CA ALA A 10 1.67 -6.05 -5.61
C ALA A 10 1.29 -7.34 -6.33
N TRP A 11 0.24 -7.27 -7.14
CA TRP A 11 -0.27 -8.39 -7.92
C TRP A 11 0.23 -8.27 -9.37
N CYS A 12 0.78 -9.36 -9.87
CA CYS A 12 1.18 -9.54 -11.26
C CYS A 12 1.03 -11.00 -11.67
N ASP A 13 0.85 -11.21 -12.97
CA ASP A 13 0.82 -12.54 -13.57
C ASP A 13 2.15 -13.27 -13.35
N GLU A 14 2.11 -14.60 -13.22
CA GLU A 14 3.31 -15.41 -13.00
C GLU A 14 4.40 -15.17 -14.05
N ALA A 15 4.00 -14.97 -15.32
CA ALA A 15 4.92 -14.68 -16.42
C ALA A 15 5.69 -13.37 -16.23
N ASP A 16 5.13 -12.41 -15.50
CA ASP A 16 5.70 -11.08 -15.28
C ASP A 16 6.43 -10.95 -13.94
N ARG A 17 6.34 -11.91 -13.00
CA ARG A 17 6.84 -11.78 -11.62
C ARG A 17 8.32 -11.43 -11.51
N VAL A 18 9.17 -12.13 -12.26
CA VAL A 18 10.62 -11.88 -12.22
C VAL A 18 10.96 -10.53 -12.83
N ASP A 19 10.27 -10.14 -13.90
CA ASP A 19 10.47 -8.85 -14.56
C ASP A 19 9.93 -7.69 -13.71
N ALA A 20 8.80 -7.89 -13.03
CA ALA A 20 8.23 -6.95 -12.07
C ALA A 20 9.15 -6.76 -10.85
N LEU A 21 9.66 -7.85 -10.28
CA LEU A 21 10.66 -7.81 -9.21
C LEU A 21 11.92 -7.05 -9.67
N ALA A 22 12.45 -7.36 -10.86
CA ALA A 22 13.64 -6.69 -11.38
C ALA A 22 13.42 -5.18 -11.56
N ALA A 23 12.25 -4.78 -12.07
CA ALA A 23 11.90 -3.36 -12.22
C ALA A 23 11.74 -2.67 -10.86
N ALA A 24 11.07 -3.31 -9.90
CA ALA A 24 10.91 -2.79 -8.54
C ALA A 24 12.26 -2.62 -7.84
N LEU A 25 13.14 -3.64 -7.90
CA LEU A 25 14.49 -3.53 -7.34
C LEU A 25 15.28 -2.39 -7.98
N SER A 26 15.17 -2.21 -9.30
CA SER A 26 15.82 -1.09 -10.00
C SER A 26 15.31 0.29 -9.57
N ALA A 27 14.05 0.40 -9.15
CA ALA A 27 13.46 1.64 -8.69
C ALA A 27 13.68 1.88 -7.18
N LEU A 28 13.81 0.82 -6.38
CA LEU A 28 13.86 0.89 -4.92
C LEU A 28 15.29 0.92 -4.36
N VAL A 29 16.22 0.14 -4.92
CA VAL A 29 17.59 0.03 -4.40
C VAL A 29 18.30 1.38 -4.54
N ILE A 30 18.95 1.85 -3.47
CA ILE A 30 19.78 3.06 -3.50
C ILE A 30 20.81 2.95 -4.63
N PRO A 31 21.04 4.01 -5.44
CA PRO A 31 22.02 3.97 -6.51
C PRO A 31 23.41 3.51 -6.04
N GLY A 32 23.95 2.48 -6.68
CA GLY A 32 25.24 1.86 -6.29
C GLY A 32 25.18 0.95 -5.06
N GLY A 33 24.00 0.77 -4.46
CA GLY A 33 23.76 -0.16 -3.36
C GLY A 33 23.82 -1.62 -3.79
N THR A 34 23.90 -2.50 -2.79
CA THR A 34 23.89 -3.95 -2.94
C THR A 34 22.62 -4.54 -2.35
N CYS A 35 22.35 -5.80 -2.69
CA CYS A 35 21.26 -6.59 -2.14
C CYS A 35 21.81 -7.82 -1.43
N GLY A 36 21.15 -8.22 -0.35
CA GLY A 36 21.20 -9.58 0.16
C GLY A 36 19.99 -10.35 -0.33
N PHE A 37 20.13 -11.61 -0.72
CA PHE A 37 18.97 -12.42 -1.15
C PHE A 37 19.15 -13.91 -0.90
N HIS A 38 18.04 -14.63 -0.91
CA HIS A 38 18.00 -16.08 -1.01
C HIS A 38 16.82 -16.55 -1.88
N ILE A 39 16.90 -17.80 -2.31
CA ILE A 39 15.89 -18.47 -3.10
C ILE A 39 15.57 -19.79 -2.41
N GLU A 40 14.30 -20.02 -2.09
CA GLU A 40 13.76 -21.25 -1.50
C GLU A 40 12.83 -21.94 -2.51
N SER A 41 12.70 -23.27 -2.45
CA SER A 41 11.80 -24.00 -3.32
C SER A 41 11.05 -25.09 -2.55
N ILE A 42 9.73 -25.18 -2.76
CA ILE A 42 8.91 -26.26 -2.20
C ILE A 42 9.30 -27.65 -2.72
N ASP A 43 9.90 -27.73 -3.90
CA ASP A 43 10.34 -28.99 -4.52
C ASP A 43 11.63 -29.53 -3.88
N HIS A 44 12.35 -28.65 -3.18
CA HIS A 44 13.61 -28.96 -2.50
C HIS A 44 13.61 -28.38 -1.08
N PRO A 45 12.74 -28.89 -0.18
CA PRO A 45 12.61 -28.35 1.19
C PRO A 45 13.89 -28.56 2.02
N ASP A 46 14.74 -29.52 1.65
CA ASP A 46 16.04 -29.77 2.28
C ASP A 46 17.18 -28.94 1.68
N SER A 47 16.88 -28.08 0.70
CA SER A 47 17.89 -27.15 0.18
C SER A 47 18.31 -26.21 1.29
N THR A 48 19.59 -26.24 1.64
CA THR A 48 20.13 -25.38 2.69
C THR A 48 19.85 -23.93 2.33
N TRP A 49 19.10 -23.21 3.17
CA TRP A 49 18.92 -21.77 3.08
C TRP A 49 20.29 -21.10 2.95
N ARG A 50 20.56 -20.49 1.80
CA ARG A 50 21.85 -19.86 1.48
C ARG A 50 21.64 -18.39 1.17
N TRP A 51 21.73 -17.57 2.21
CA TRP A 51 21.85 -16.13 2.07
C TRP A 51 23.10 -15.76 1.28
N ARG A 52 22.92 -14.95 0.24
CA ARG A 52 24.00 -14.26 -0.46
C ARG A 52 23.93 -12.80 -0.09
N ASP A 53 25.01 -12.26 0.43
CA ASP A 53 25.08 -10.87 0.87
C ASP A 53 25.95 -10.02 -0.04
N ALA A 54 25.75 -8.71 -0.01
CA ALA A 54 26.51 -7.71 -0.75
C ALA A 54 26.62 -7.99 -2.27
N VAL A 55 25.54 -8.49 -2.88
CA VAL A 55 25.47 -8.83 -4.30
C VAL A 55 24.97 -7.61 -5.10
N THR A 56 25.48 -7.42 -6.32
CA THR A 56 24.97 -6.34 -7.17
C THR A 56 23.52 -6.58 -7.61
N LEU A 57 22.81 -5.52 -7.96
CA LEU A 57 21.44 -5.64 -8.50
C LEU A 57 21.40 -6.54 -9.74
N SER A 58 22.33 -6.39 -10.68
CA SER A 58 22.40 -7.19 -11.90
C SER A 58 22.62 -8.67 -11.64
N GLU A 59 23.50 -9.01 -10.69
CA GLU A 59 23.75 -10.40 -10.31
C GLU A 59 22.56 -11.00 -9.56
N THR A 60 21.90 -10.22 -8.71
CA THR A 60 20.66 -10.63 -8.01
C THR A 60 19.57 -10.98 -9.02
N VAL A 61 19.29 -10.09 -9.97
CA VAL A 61 18.28 -10.32 -11.02
C VAL A 61 18.65 -11.51 -11.91
N ALA A 62 19.93 -11.66 -12.27
CA ALA A 62 20.39 -12.79 -13.08
C ALA A 62 20.22 -14.14 -12.35
N ALA A 63 20.55 -14.18 -11.05
CA ALA A 63 20.39 -15.38 -10.23
C ALA A 63 18.91 -15.75 -10.03
N VAL A 64 18.05 -14.75 -9.78
CA VAL A 64 16.60 -14.97 -9.68
C VAL A 64 16.04 -15.49 -11.00
N ARG A 65 16.37 -14.86 -12.14
CA ARG A 65 15.93 -15.33 -13.46
C ARG A 65 16.34 -16.78 -13.75
N ALA A 66 17.52 -17.19 -13.30
CA ALA A 66 18.01 -18.54 -13.52
C ALA A 66 17.36 -19.60 -12.60
N GLY A 67 16.90 -19.20 -11.41
CA GLY A 67 16.38 -20.11 -10.37
C GLY A 67 14.88 -20.03 -10.10
N PHE A 68 14.17 -19.05 -10.65
CA PHE A 68 12.74 -18.85 -10.39
C PHE A 68 11.89 -19.88 -11.14
N THR A 69 11.01 -20.56 -10.40
CA THR A 69 9.99 -21.47 -10.92
C THR A 69 8.68 -21.24 -10.15
N ALA A 70 7.61 -21.90 -10.56
CA ALA A 70 6.32 -21.83 -9.85
C ALA A 70 6.43 -22.25 -8.38
N GLY A 71 7.36 -23.13 -8.03
CA GLY A 71 7.58 -23.61 -6.66
C GLY A 71 8.53 -22.76 -5.82
N THR A 72 9.03 -21.65 -6.37
CA THR A 72 10.10 -20.86 -5.76
C THR A 72 9.56 -19.68 -4.94
N HIS A 73 10.23 -19.38 -3.83
CA HIS A 73 10.15 -18.10 -3.11
C HIS A 73 11.50 -17.40 -3.18
N VAL A 74 11.47 -16.11 -3.48
CA VAL A 74 12.64 -15.24 -3.45
C VAL A 74 12.43 -14.23 -2.36
N PHE A 75 13.45 -14.01 -1.55
CA PHE A 75 13.50 -12.90 -0.60
C PHE A 75 14.77 -12.10 -0.88
N ALA A 76 14.64 -10.79 -1.00
CA ALA A 76 15.76 -9.87 -1.13
C ALA A 76 15.63 -8.72 -0.12
N SER A 77 16.73 -8.35 0.53
CA SER A 77 16.84 -7.18 1.40
C SER A 77 17.84 -6.18 0.84
N PHE A 78 17.55 -4.88 0.97
CA PHE A 78 18.38 -3.80 0.46
C PHE A 78 18.04 -2.46 1.12
N GLY A 79 18.96 -1.49 1.00
CA GLY A 79 18.69 -0.11 1.41
C GLY A 79 17.84 0.63 0.37
N VAL A 80 16.84 1.37 0.84
CA VAL A 80 16.03 2.31 0.04
C VAL A 80 16.11 3.71 0.64
N LYS A 81 16.18 4.73 -0.23
CA LYS A 81 16.05 6.13 0.18
C LYS A 81 14.59 6.55 0.09
N LEU A 82 14.07 7.12 1.17
CA LEU A 82 12.73 7.69 1.27
C LEU A 82 12.70 9.14 0.76
N ASN A 83 11.52 9.64 0.43
CA ASN A 83 11.32 11.01 -0.04
C ASN A 83 11.55 12.04 1.09
N SER A 84 11.31 11.65 2.34
CA SER A 84 11.71 12.38 3.55
C SER A 84 13.22 12.56 3.70
N GLY A 85 14.03 11.78 2.97
CA GLY A 85 15.48 11.83 2.96
C GLY A 85 16.16 10.74 3.80
N SER A 86 15.41 10.07 4.67
CA SER A 86 15.86 8.91 5.44
C SER A 86 16.21 7.73 4.53
N ALA A 87 17.10 6.86 4.99
CA ALA A 87 17.39 5.59 4.35
C ALA A 87 17.00 4.46 5.31
N ILE A 88 16.32 3.45 4.78
CA ILE A 88 15.81 2.31 5.55
C ILE A 88 16.18 1.00 4.87
N GLU A 89 16.14 -0.09 5.62
CA GLU A 89 16.21 -1.44 5.05
C GLU A 89 14.80 -1.89 4.63
N LEU A 90 14.66 -2.33 3.38
CA LEU A 90 13.43 -2.90 2.85
C LEU A 90 13.71 -4.32 2.39
N ALA A 91 12.81 -5.24 2.76
CA ALA A 91 12.75 -6.57 2.20
C ALA A 91 11.62 -6.65 1.17
N ILE A 92 11.87 -7.35 0.06
CA ILE A 92 10.87 -7.74 -0.93
C ILE A 92 10.87 -9.25 -1.09
N GLU A 93 9.68 -9.81 -1.21
CA GLU A 93 9.44 -11.21 -1.49
C GLU A 93 8.79 -11.35 -2.87
N CYS A 94 9.14 -12.41 -3.59
CA CYS A 94 8.54 -12.77 -4.87
C CYS A 94 8.22 -14.26 -4.86
N ASN A 95 6.93 -14.57 -4.98
CA ASN A 95 6.39 -15.92 -4.81
C ASN A 95 6.02 -16.50 -6.18
N GLY A 96 6.46 -17.72 -6.52
CA GLY A 96 5.95 -18.48 -7.66
C GLY A 96 4.50 -18.96 -7.42
N GLU A 97 3.77 -19.36 -8.47
CA GLU A 97 2.33 -19.63 -8.36
C GLU A 97 2.00 -20.85 -7.48
N ALA A 98 2.85 -21.88 -7.47
CA ALA A 98 2.70 -23.02 -6.58
C ALA A 98 3.05 -22.66 -5.12
N TRP A 99 4.01 -21.75 -4.91
CA TRP A 99 4.32 -21.21 -3.58
C TRP A 99 3.16 -20.38 -3.04
N GLU A 100 2.69 -19.39 -3.81
CA GLU A 100 1.62 -18.47 -3.43
C GLU A 100 0.32 -19.21 -3.07
N ARG A 101 -0.06 -20.22 -3.87
CA ARG A 101 -1.23 -21.06 -3.57
C ARG A 101 -1.12 -21.79 -2.23
N ARG A 102 0.09 -22.11 -1.77
CA ARG A 102 0.34 -22.78 -0.49
C ARG A 102 0.46 -21.78 0.66
N TYR A 103 1.07 -20.64 0.41
CA TYR A 103 1.38 -19.60 1.40
C TYR A 103 0.96 -18.22 0.85
N PRO A 104 -0.34 -17.90 0.87
CA PRO A 104 -0.84 -16.70 0.20
C PRO A 104 -0.35 -15.44 0.90
N SER A 105 0.66 -14.80 0.32
CA SER A 105 1.27 -13.56 0.79
C SER A 105 1.33 -12.48 -0.30
N GLY A 106 0.81 -12.74 -1.50
CA GLY A 106 0.85 -11.87 -2.66
C GLY A 106 1.99 -12.23 -3.61
N PRO A 107 1.81 -12.10 -4.95
CA PRO A 107 2.87 -12.36 -5.94
C PRO A 107 4.19 -11.64 -5.61
N LEU A 108 4.08 -10.37 -5.24
CA LEU A 108 5.14 -9.57 -4.66
C LEU A 108 4.64 -8.97 -3.34
N CYS A 109 5.47 -9.00 -2.30
CA CYS A 109 5.21 -8.24 -1.09
C CYS A 109 6.49 -7.59 -0.56
N ALA A 110 6.39 -6.43 0.08
CA ALA A 110 7.53 -5.75 0.65
C ALA A 110 7.23 -5.29 2.08
N ARG A 111 8.27 -5.16 2.90
CA ARG A 111 8.16 -4.68 4.27
C ARG A 111 9.46 -4.02 4.74
N PRO A 112 9.39 -3.06 5.66
CA PRO A 112 10.59 -2.55 6.31
C PRO A 112 11.19 -3.61 7.24
N GLY A 113 12.48 -3.45 7.56
CA GLY A 113 13.16 -4.25 8.58
C GLY A 113 12.53 -4.05 9.97
N ASP A 114 12.31 -2.79 10.36
CA ASP A 114 11.56 -2.42 11.56
C ASP A 114 10.35 -1.55 11.21
N ARG A 115 9.26 -1.67 11.99
CA ARG A 115 8.10 -0.79 11.85
C ARG A 115 8.47 0.68 11.99
N SER A 116 9.44 0.99 12.84
CA SER A 116 9.90 2.36 13.07
C SER A 116 10.56 3.02 11.87
N ASP A 117 10.96 2.23 10.88
CA ASP A 117 11.56 2.75 9.65
C ASP A 117 10.55 3.53 8.81
N LEU A 118 9.27 3.16 8.88
CA LEU A 118 8.18 3.84 8.18
C LEU A 118 7.18 4.54 9.11
N LEU A 119 7.12 4.12 10.37
CA LEU A 119 6.29 4.71 11.41
C LEU A 119 7.17 5.10 12.61
N PRO A 120 7.95 6.19 12.50
CA PRO A 120 8.97 6.53 13.47
C PRO A 120 8.38 6.81 14.86
N TRP A 121 9.11 6.40 15.90
CA TRP A 121 8.72 6.68 17.29
C TRP A 121 8.91 8.16 17.66
N SER A 122 9.85 8.83 17.01
CA SER A 122 10.16 10.24 17.23
C SER A 122 10.43 10.98 15.93
N LEU A 123 10.16 12.28 15.94
CA LEU A 123 10.49 13.19 14.84
C LEU A 123 11.47 14.26 15.29
N ARG A 124 12.33 14.68 14.35
CA ARG A 124 13.13 15.89 14.52
C ARG A 124 12.37 17.06 13.93
N ILE A 125 11.98 18.00 14.79
CA ILE A 125 11.10 19.12 14.44
C ILE A 125 11.80 20.44 14.76
N ALA A 126 11.72 21.42 13.85
CA ALA A 126 12.30 22.75 14.02
C ALA A 126 11.78 23.48 15.26
N LEU A 127 12.67 24.13 16.02
CA LEU A 127 12.37 24.80 17.28
C LEU A 127 11.51 26.08 17.14
N GLY A 128 11.53 26.71 15.97
CA GLY A 128 10.85 27.99 15.73
C GLY A 128 9.38 27.91 15.33
N GLY A 129 8.83 26.70 15.15
CA GLY A 129 7.44 26.48 14.72
C GLY A 129 6.42 26.46 15.86
N THR A 130 5.14 26.56 15.51
CA THR A 130 4.04 26.33 16.45
C THR A 130 4.06 24.88 16.95
N ARG A 131 4.05 24.69 18.27
CA ARG A 131 4.14 23.37 18.88
C ARG A 131 2.84 23.00 19.57
N SER A 132 2.15 22.03 18.98
CA SER A 132 0.97 21.38 19.51
C SER A 132 0.99 19.92 19.08
N VAL A 133 0.27 19.06 19.79
CA VAL A 133 0.18 17.63 19.47
C VAL A 133 -0.41 17.44 18.06
N GLU A 134 -1.35 18.29 17.68
CA GLU A 134 -2.03 18.27 16.40
C GLU A 134 -1.08 18.66 15.25
N VAL A 135 -0.22 19.68 15.45
CA VAL A 135 0.82 20.03 14.47
C VAL A 135 1.87 18.92 14.36
N GLU A 136 2.31 18.35 15.48
CA GLU A 136 3.29 17.24 15.51
C GLU A 136 2.73 15.99 14.81
N ALA A 137 1.46 15.67 15.03
CA ALA A 137 0.73 14.60 14.35
C ALA A 137 0.57 14.85 12.85
N ALA A 138 0.26 16.09 12.45
CA ALA A 138 0.16 16.47 11.04
C ALA A 138 1.53 16.36 10.33
N ILE A 139 2.63 16.76 10.98
CA ILE A 139 3.99 16.59 10.45
C ILE A 139 4.27 15.11 10.20
N LEU A 140 4.00 14.24 11.19
CA LEU A 140 4.16 12.79 11.05
C LEU A 140 3.36 12.26 9.87
N ALA A 141 2.07 12.60 9.80
CA ALA A 141 1.19 12.07 8.78
C ALA A 141 1.61 12.50 7.36
N VAL A 142 2.00 13.76 7.16
CA VAL A 142 2.49 14.24 5.86
C VAL A 142 3.76 13.50 5.42
N GLN A 143 4.74 13.34 6.31
CA GLN A 143 6.01 12.69 5.96
C GLN A 143 5.83 11.21 5.65
N VAL A 144 5.12 10.49 6.52
CA VAL A 144 4.83 9.06 6.34
C VAL A 144 4.06 8.85 5.06
N GLN A 145 2.96 9.58 4.84
CA GLN A 145 2.14 9.41 3.64
C GLN A 145 2.92 9.65 2.34
N GLN A 146 3.77 10.69 2.30
CA GLN A 146 4.64 10.95 1.15
C GLN A 146 5.62 9.79 0.87
N ASP A 147 6.22 9.22 1.90
CA ASP A 147 7.16 8.12 1.77
C ASP A 147 6.46 6.83 1.32
N LEU A 148 5.27 6.55 1.86
CA LEU A 148 4.48 5.38 1.51
C LEU A 148 3.96 5.43 0.08
N GLU A 149 3.42 6.57 -0.36
CA GLU A 149 2.98 6.75 -1.74
C GLU A 149 4.14 6.59 -2.73
N ASP A 150 5.30 7.17 -2.43
CA ASP A 150 6.50 7.02 -3.25
C ASP A 150 6.96 5.56 -3.34
N LEU A 151 7.04 4.85 -2.21
CA LEU A 151 7.40 3.43 -2.18
C LEU A 151 6.37 2.58 -2.95
N MET A 152 5.07 2.83 -2.80
CA MET A 152 4.02 2.10 -3.50
C MET A 152 4.12 2.32 -5.01
N VAL A 153 4.35 3.55 -5.46
CA VAL A 153 4.54 3.86 -6.89
C VAL A 153 5.81 3.20 -7.42
N ARG A 154 6.93 3.24 -6.69
CA ARG A 154 8.18 2.58 -7.13
C ARG A 154 8.10 1.06 -7.12
N LEU A 155 7.23 0.46 -6.29
CA LEU A 155 6.96 -0.98 -6.31
C LEU A 155 6.02 -1.37 -7.46
N CYS A 156 4.91 -0.66 -7.63
CA CYS A 156 3.80 -1.07 -8.52
C CYS A 156 3.87 -0.44 -9.92
N ALA A 157 4.47 0.73 -10.06
CA ALA A 157 4.66 1.41 -11.33
C ALA A 157 6.11 1.88 -11.52
N PRO A 158 7.12 0.98 -11.38
CA PRO A 158 8.54 1.35 -11.49
C PRO A 158 8.93 1.86 -12.88
N ASP A 159 8.18 1.47 -13.92
CA ASP A 159 8.39 1.89 -15.29
C ASP A 159 7.05 2.00 -16.04
N ALA A 160 7.09 2.31 -17.34
CA ALA A 160 5.89 2.49 -18.16
C ALA A 160 5.16 1.19 -18.53
N ARG A 161 5.68 0.02 -18.14
CA ARG A 161 5.05 -1.27 -18.45
C ARG A 161 4.14 -1.65 -17.28
N ALA A 162 2.87 -1.90 -17.58
CA ALA A 162 1.84 -2.29 -16.62
C ALA A 162 1.97 -3.75 -16.15
N ARG A 163 3.12 -4.13 -15.58
CA ARG A 163 3.37 -5.50 -15.09
C ARG A 163 2.61 -5.80 -13.80
N VAL A 164 2.50 -4.81 -12.92
CA VAL A 164 1.67 -4.88 -11.71
C VAL A 164 0.35 -4.21 -12.03
N THR A 165 -0.75 -4.91 -11.79
CA THR A 165 -2.10 -4.40 -12.10
C THR A 165 -2.81 -3.83 -10.89
N ALA A 166 -2.53 -4.39 -9.71
CA ALA A 166 -3.10 -3.97 -8.44
C ALA A 166 -2.05 -4.04 -7.32
N GLY A 167 -2.16 -3.16 -6.33
CA GLY A 167 -1.32 -3.18 -5.14
C GLY A 167 -2.05 -2.65 -3.93
N ALA A 168 -1.52 -2.93 -2.74
CA ALA A 168 -2.09 -2.43 -1.49
C ALA A 168 -1.03 -2.21 -0.42
N TRP A 169 -1.33 -1.31 0.49
CA TRP A 169 -0.56 -1.09 1.70
C TRP A 169 -1.44 -1.39 2.93
N THR A 170 -0.99 -2.27 3.81
CA THR A 170 -1.75 -2.64 5.01
C THR A 170 -0.87 -2.70 6.25
N GLU A 171 -1.43 -2.47 7.43
CA GLU A 171 -0.67 -2.61 8.68
C GLU A 171 -0.28 -4.06 8.99
N PHE A 172 -1.03 -5.03 8.46
CA PHE A 172 -0.92 -6.44 8.83
C PHE A 172 -0.18 -7.27 7.77
N ALA A 173 0.36 -8.42 8.19
CA ALA A 173 1.11 -9.33 7.32
C ALA A 173 0.24 -10.13 6.33
N ALA A 174 -1.06 -9.87 6.26
CA ALA A 174 -1.96 -10.48 5.30
C ALA A 174 -2.53 -9.42 4.36
N TRP A 175 -2.55 -9.72 3.06
CA TRP A 175 -3.25 -8.90 2.08
C TRP A 175 -4.77 -8.96 2.32
N GLY A 176 -5.24 -8.02 3.15
CA GLY A 176 -6.63 -7.88 3.55
C GLY A 176 -7.51 -7.22 2.47
N PRO A 177 -8.80 -7.03 2.78
CA PRO A 177 -9.73 -6.38 1.85
C PRO A 177 -9.27 -4.94 1.55
N PRO A 178 -9.31 -4.49 0.28
CA PRO A 178 -8.77 -3.19 -0.12
C PRO A 178 -9.36 -1.99 0.64
N THR A 179 -10.62 -2.02 1.04
CA THR A 179 -11.19 -0.91 1.85
C THR A 179 -10.61 -0.82 3.26
N LYS A 180 -10.01 -1.90 3.79
CA LYS A 180 -9.28 -1.91 5.07
C LYS A 180 -7.79 -1.65 4.93
N ALA A 181 -7.29 -1.54 3.70
CA ALA A 181 -5.94 -1.05 3.44
C ALA A 181 -5.86 0.44 3.76
N CYS A 182 -4.66 0.96 4.00
CA CYS A 182 -4.43 2.40 4.06
C CYS A 182 -4.03 2.98 2.70
N ALA A 183 -3.64 2.13 1.74
CA ALA A 183 -3.45 2.54 0.36
C ALA A 183 -3.77 1.41 -0.63
N THR A 184 -4.21 1.77 -1.83
CA THR A 184 -4.39 0.88 -2.98
C THR A 184 -3.82 1.51 -4.23
N TYR A 185 -3.27 0.66 -5.10
CA TYR A 185 -2.78 1.02 -6.42
C TYR A 185 -3.57 0.23 -7.45
N HIS A 186 -3.92 0.89 -8.55
CA HIS A 186 -4.42 0.23 -9.76
C HIS A 186 -3.71 0.78 -10.99
N THR A 187 -3.32 -0.10 -11.91
CA THR A 187 -2.63 0.30 -13.15
C THR A 187 -3.52 1.10 -14.10
N SER A 188 -4.83 1.05 -13.89
CA SER A 188 -5.82 1.83 -14.61
C SER A 188 -6.94 2.30 -13.67
N ALA A 189 -7.38 3.54 -13.86
CA ALA A 189 -8.61 4.06 -13.27
C ALA A 189 -9.83 3.13 -13.43
N ALA A 190 -9.91 2.38 -14.53
CA ALA A 190 -11.02 1.45 -14.80
C ALA A 190 -11.11 0.28 -13.80
N LEU A 191 -10.02 0.03 -13.06
CA LEU A 191 -9.95 -1.05 -12.07
C LEU A 191 -10.25 -0.55 -10.65
N VAL A 192 -10.45 0.76 -10.42
CA VAL A 192 -10.62 1.29 -9.05
C VAL A 192 -11.80 0.65 -8.30
N ALA A 193 -12.88 0.32 -9.01
CA ALA A 193 -14.05 -0.37 -8.43
C ALA A 193 -13.75 -1.82 -8.00
N HIS A 194 -12.61 -2.40 -8.41
CA HIS A 194 -12.16 -3.71 -7.93
C HIS A 194 -11.95 -3.70 -6.42
N ASP A 195 -11.59 -2.56 -5.82
CA ASP A 195 -11.42 -2.46 -4.37
C ASP A 195 -12.70 -2.90 -3.63
N LEU A 196 -13.86 -2.46 -4.12
CA LEU A 196 -15.16 -2.80 -3.54
C LEU A 196 -15.53 -4.27 -3.79
N ALA A 197 -15.26 -4.79 -4.99
CA ALA A 197 -15.58 -6.17 -5.34
C ALA A 197 -14.68 -7.18 -4.60
N LEU A 198 -13.38 -6.90 -4.52
CA LEU A 198 -12.42 -7.71 -3.77
C LEU A 198 -12.71 -7.66 -2.27
N THR A 199 -13.10 -6.50 -1.74
CA THR A 199 -13.57 -6.36 -0.36
C THR A 199 -14.80 -7.24 -0.13
N TRP A 200 -15.80 -7.16 -1.01
CA TRP A 200 -17.02 -7.96 -0.91
C TRP A 200 -16.71 -9.46 -0.91
N VAL A 201 -15.94 -9.91 -1.90
CA VAL A 201 -15.57 -11.33 -2.07
C VAL A 201 -14.75 -11.82 -0.89
N ASN A 202 -13.78 -11.04 -0.40
CA ASN A 202 -12.98 -11.40 0.77
C ASN A 202 -13.85 -11.54 2.03
N LEU A 203 -14.73 -10.57 2.31
CA LEU A 203 -15.54 -10.56 3.53
C LEU A 203 -16.68 -11.58 3.50
N ARG A 204 -17.30 -11.79 2.33
CA ARG A 204 -18.43 -12.72 2.17
C ARG A 204 -17.97 -14.17 2.04
N ASP A 205 -17.02 -14.42 1.13
CA ASP A 205 -16.63 -15.76 0.73
C ASP A 205 -15.39 -16.26 1.50
N GLY A 206 -14.72 -15.38 2.25
CA GLY A 206 -13.46 -15.69 2.94
C GLY A 206 -12.26 -15.80 2.00
N ASP A 207 -12.41 -15.37 0.74
CA ASP A 207 -11.41 -15.53 -0.30
C ASP A 207 -10.16 -14.67 -0.03
N LYS A 208 -9.01 -15.12 -0.52
CA LYS A 208 -7.75 -14.38 -0.36
C LYS A 208 -7.63 -13.33 -1.46
N VAL A 209 -7.39 -12.08 -1.09
CA VAL A 209 -7.22 -10.98 -2.05
C VAL A 209 -6.06 -11.28 -3.00
N ALA A 210 -4.96 -11.85 -2.51
CA ALA A 210 -3.83 -12.27 -3.33
C ALA A 210 -4.19 -13.20 -4.50
N HIS A 211 -5.22 -14.05 -4.36
CA HIS A 211 -5.70 -14.93 -5.43
C HIS A 211 -6.70 -14.26 -6.36
N SER A 212 -7.39 -13.22 -5.90
CA SER A 212 -8.49 -12.58 -6.62
C SER A 212 -8.12 -11.24 -7.25
N ALA A 213 -7.01 -10.61 -6.84
CA ALA A 213 -6.66 -9.25 -7.22
C ALA A 213 -6.45 -9.05 -8.74
N GLY A 214 -6.10 -10.11 -9.47
CA GLY A 214 -6.02 -10.07 -10.94
C GLY A 214 -7.22 -10.66 -11.67
N MET A 215 -8.33 -10.96 -10.98
CA MET A 215 -9.53 -11.43 -11.65
C MET A 215 -10.09 -10.35 -12.58
N PRO A 216 -10.54 -10.72 -13.80
CA PRO A 216 -11.26 -9.80 -14.68
C PRO A 216 -12.52 -9.20 -14.00
N THR A 217 -12.85 -7.96 -14.37
CA THR A 217 -14.00 -7.22 -13.79
C THR A 217 -15.32 -7.96 -13.94
N ASP A 218 -15.56 -8.61 -15.08
CA ASP A 218 -16.78 -9.39 -15.36
C ASP A 218 -16.88 -10.63 -14.47
N VAL A 219 -15.75 -11.28 -14.17
CA VAL A 219 -15.68 -12.40 -13.22
C VAL A 219 -16.01 -11.93 -11.80
N LEU A 220 -15.41 -10.82 -11.36
CA LEU A 220 -15.71 -10.22 -10.06
C LEU A 220 -17.19 -9.80 -9.97
N HIS A 221 -17.71 -9.17 -11.02
CA HIS A 221 -19.12 -8.80 -11.12
C HIS A 221 -20.04 -10.02 -10.99
N ALA A 222 -19.77 -11.10 -11.72
CA ALA A 222 -20.57 -12.33 -11.64
C ALA A 222 -20.55 -12.97 -10.24
N ARG A 223 -19.40 -12.93 -9.55
CA ARG A 223 -19.29 -13.44 -8.16
C ARG A 223 -20.13 -12.62 -7.18
N VAL A 224 -20.11 -11.30 -7.30
CA VAL A 224 -20.96 -10.42 -6.48
C VAL A 224 -22.44 -10.65 -6.83
N ASP A 225 -22.77 -10.77 -8.11
CA ASP A 225 -24.14 -10.96 -8.60
C ASP A 225 -24.74 -12.30 -8.18
N ALA A 226 -23.91 -13.34 -8.02
CA ALA A 226 -24.34 -14.64 -7.51
C ALA A 226 -24.84 -14.60 -6.05
N ALA A 227 -24.57 -13.54 -5.29
CA ALA A 227 -25.11 -13.37 -3.94
C ALA A 227 -26.62 -13.09 -3.96
N PRO A 228 -27.39 -13.48 -2.91
CA PRO A 228 -28.79 -13.12 -2.81
C PRO A 228 -29.01 -11.60 -2.85
N ARG A 229 -30.11 -11.16 -3.47
CA ARG A 229 -30.50 -9.75 -3.49
C ARG A 229 -30.65 -9.21 -2.06
N GLY A 230 -30.11 -8.03 -1.79
CA GLY A 230 -30.11 -7.40 -0.48
C GLY A 230 -29.09 -7.98 0.51
N ALA A 231 -28.20 -8.88 0.06
CA ALA A 231 -27.06 -9.31 0.87
C ALA A 231 -26.17 -8.11 1.23
N ARG A 232 -25.51 -8.21 2.39
CA ARG A 232 -24.61 -7.19 2.92
C ARG A 232 -23.41 -7.84 3.61
N VAL A 233 -22.30 -7.13 3.64
CA VAL A 233 -21.10 -7.51 4.40
C VAL A 233 -20.71 -6.37 5.34
N ALA A 234 -20.31 -6.71 6.56
CA ALA A 234 -19.81 -5.73 7.52
C ALA A 234 -18.38 -5.32 7.14
N VAL A 235 -18.15 -4.03 6.92
CA VAL A 235 -16.83 -3.50 6.58
C VAL A 235 -16.11 -3.04 7.84
N GLU A 236 -16.60 -1.97 8.49
CA GLU A 236 -15.95 -1.36 9.65
C GLU A 236 -16.97 -0.68 10.55
N ASP A 237 -16.80 -0.77 11.88
CA ASP A 237 -17.62 -0.10 12.90
C ASP A 237 -19.15 -0.15 12.69
N GLY A 238 -19.64 -1.30 12.23
CA GLY A 238 -21.07 -1.52 11.97
C GLY A 238 -21.55 -1.01 10.62
N ALA A 239 -20.69 -0.37 9.82
CA ALA A 239 -20.98 -0.02 8.44
C ALA A 239 -21.06 -1.27 7.56
N GLU A 240 -22.00 -1.25 6.63
CA GLU A 240 -22.28 -2.37 5.73
C GLU A 240 -22.11 -1.94 4.28
N LEU A 241 -21.48 -2.80 3.48
CA LEU A 241 -21.46 -2.69 2.03
C LEU A 241 -22.53 -3.64 1.48
N SER A 242 -23.41 -3.15 0.60
CA SER A 242 -24.48 -3.96 0.01
C SER A 242 -24.08 -4.50 -1.36
N ARG A 243 -24.64 -5.65 -1.72
CA ARG A 243 -24.44 -6.29 -3.04
C ARG A 243 -24.73 -5.32 -4.17
N GLU A 244 -25.86 -4.64 -4.07
CA GLU A 244 -26.34 -3.72 -5.10
C GLU A 244 -25.45 -2.49 -5.23
N ALA A 245 -24.87 -1.97 -4.14
CA ALA A 245 -23.90 -0.88 -4.20
C ALA A 245 -22.63 -1.30 -4.96
N VAL A 246 -22.10 -2.50 -4.67
CA VAL A 246 -20.91 -3.02 -5.37
C VAL A 246 -21.19 -3.23 -6.86
N LEU A 247 -22.31 -3.85 -7.22
CA LEU A 247 -22.64 -4.09 -8.63
C LEU A 247 -22.82 -2.79 -9.41
N LYS A 248 -23.51 -1.80 -8.81
CA LYS A 248 -23.66 -0.49 -9.44
C LYS A 248 -22.32 0.20 -9.62
N ALA A 249 -21.45 0.18 -8.59
CA ALA A 249 -20.11 0.75 -8.68
C ALA A 249 -19.28 0.07 -9.78
N LEU A 250 -19.35 -1.26 -9.93
CA LEU A 250 -18.65 -1.97 -11.01
C LEU A 250 -19.13 -1.59 -12.43
N THR A 251 -20.36 -1.09 -12.56
CA THR A 251 -20.91 -0.61 -13.84
C THR A 251 -20.81 0.91 -14.03
N GLU A 252 -20.38 1.63 -13.00
CA GLU A 252 -20.26 3.08 -13.04
C GLU A 252 -19.08 3.51 -13.93
N SER A 253 -19.16 4.71 -14.49
CA SER A 253 -18.05 5.28 -15.24
C SER A 253 -16.82 5.41 -14.34
N PRO A 254 -15.63 4.92 -14.76
CA PRO A 254 -14.40 5.10 -14.00
C PRO A 254 -14.11 6.57 -13.68
N ALA A 255 -14.47 7.48 -14.59
CA ALA A 255 -14.32 8.92 -14.36
C ALA A 255 -15.22 9.41 -13.22
N ALA A 256 -16.50 9.01 -13.22
CA ALA A 256 -17.44 9.42 -12.18
C ALA A 256 -17.05 8.88 -10.80
N LEU A 257 -16.59 7.63 -10.72
CA LEU A 257 -16.05 7.04 -9.49
C LEU A 257 -14.84 7.82 -8.97
N LEU A 258 -13.88 8.13 -9.84
CA LEU A 258 -12.70 8.89 -9.46
C LEU A 258 -13.04 10.31 -9.03
N ASP A 259 -13.93 10.99 -9.77
CA ASP A 259 -14.38 12.35 -9.43
C ASP A 259 -15.07 12.36 -8.05
N ALA A 260 -15.86 11.32 -7.72
CA ALA A 260 -16.47 11.15 -6.40
C ALA A 260 -15.43 10.90 -5.31
N LEU A 261 -14.45 10.02 -5.54
CA LEU A 261 -13.35 9.78 -4.61
C LEU A 261 -12.53 11.06 -4.36
N GLU A 262 -12.21 11.82 -5.40
CA GLU A 262 -11.50 13.10 -5.29
C GLU A 262 -12.32 14.15 -4.52
N ALA A 263 -13.64 14.21 -4.76
CA ALA A 263 -14.55 15.09 -4.03
C ALA A 263 -14.71 14.69 -2.55
N SER A 264 -14.55 13.40 -2.22
CA SER A 264 -14.59 12.87 -0.85
C SER A 264 -13.26 12.96 -0.12
N ALA A 265 -12.14 13.15 -0.83
CA ALA A 265 -10.79 13.25 -0.25
C ALA A 265 -10.49 14.63 0.40
N VAL A 266 -11.53 15.38 0.77
CA VAL A 266 -11.42 16.73 1.28
C VAL A 266 -11.04 16.71 2.76
N ALA A 267 -9.92 17.34 3.11
CA ALA A 267 -9.48 17.47 4.50
C ALA A 267 -10.53 18.20 5.38
N ASP A 268 -10.71 17.72 6.61
CA ASP A 268 -11.61 18.32 7.59
C ASP A 268 -11.06 19.63 8.19
N GLU A 269 -11.88 20.29 9.02
CA GLU A 269 -11.54 21.60 9.59
C GLU A 269 -10.38 21.51 10.59
N GLU A 270 -10.34 20.44 11.37
CA GLU A 270 -9.29 20.16 12.36
C GLU A 270 -7.93 19.97 11.69
N TRP A 271 -7.86 19.23 10.58
CA TRP A 271 -6.63 19.09 9.78
C TRP A 271 -6.20 20.42 9.16
N ARG A 272 -7.13 21.13 8.51
CA ARG A 272 -6.84 22.42 7.85
C ARG A 272 -6.32 23.47 8.82
N ALA A 273 -6.75 23.42 10.07
CA ALA A 273 -6.29 24.35 11.11
C ALA A 273 -4.80 24.22 11.43
N VAL A 274 -4.19 23.05 11.18
CA VAL A 274 -2.79 22.77 11.54
C VAL A 274 -1.87 22.54 10.35
N GLU A 275 -2.42 22.28 9.16
CA GLU A 275 -1.66 21.92 7.96
C GLU A 275 -0.59 22.95 7.58
N SER A 276 -0.93 24.25 7.54
CA SER A 276 0.05 25.30 7.20
C SER A 276 1.24 25.31 8.16
N ALA A 277 0.97 25.23 9.46
CA ALA A 277 2.02 25.22 10.49
C ALA A 277 2.90 23.96 10.39
N ALA A 278 2.29 22.80 10.09
CA ALA A 278 3.02 21.57 9.86
C ALA A 278 3.96 21.67 8.64
N LEU A 279 3.45 22.17 7.51
CA LEU A 279 4.22 22.34 6.27
C LEU A 279 5.38 23.35 6.43
N GLU A 280 5.14 24.48 7.09
CA GLU A 280 6.18 25.46 7.40
C GLU A 280 7.28 24.86 8.28
N THR A 281 6.89 24.05 9.28
CA THR A 281 7.84 23.40 10.18
C THR A 281 8.65 22.31 9.47
N ILE A 282 8.04 21.55 8.54
CA ILE A 282 8.74 20.61 7.67
C ILE A 282 9.76 21.34 6.81
N ALA A 283 9.37 22.45 6.17
CA ALA A 283 10.26 23.25 5.33
C ALA A 283 11.46 23.79 6.12
N ALA A 284 11.21 24.42 7.28
CA ALA A 284 12.27 24.92 8.16
C ALA A 284 13.24 23.81 8.60
N THR A 285 12.71 22.61 8.89
CA THR A 285 13.54 21.45 9.24
C THR A 285 14.43 21.02 8.07
N LYS A 286 13.89 20.98 6.84
CA LYS A 286 14.65 20.67 5.62
C LYS A 286 15.71 21.72 5.29
N GLU A 287 15.47 22.98 5.63
CA GLU A 287 16.41 24.10 5.47
C GLU A 287 17.53 24.12 6.54
N GLY A 288 17.50 23.20 7.50
CA GLY A 288 18.55 23.06 8.51
C GLY A 288 18.35 23.94 9.75
N ALA A 289 17.12 24.38 10.03
CA ALA A 289 16.81 25.05 11.29
C ALA A 289 17.15 24.16 12.50
N PRO A 290 17.51 24.73 13.65
CA PRO A 290 17.71 23.95 14.88
C PRO A 290 16.50 23.10 15.22
N THR A 291 16.71 21.79 15.42
CA THR A 291 15.65 20.81 15.71
C THR A 291 15.69 20.33 17.15
N CYS A 292 14.56 19.85 17.66
CA CYS A 292 14.51 18.95 18.81
C CYS A 292 13.79 17.64 18.45
N GLU A 293 14.01 16.62 19.26
CA GLU A 293 13.35 15.33 19.14
C GLU A 293 12.03 15.35 19.89
N VAL A 294 10.98 14.85 19.26
CA VAL A 294 9.61 14.80 19.78
C VAL A 294 9.08 13.38 19.66
N ASP A 295 8.56 12.83 20.77
CA ASP A 295 7.85 11.56 20.76
C ASP A 295 6.45 11.73 20.15
N VAL A 296 6.22 11.04 19.03
CA VAL A 296 4.97 11.13 18.25
C VAL A 296 4.06 9.92 18.45
N THR A 297 4.32 9.11 19.48
CA THR A 297 3.63 7.83 19.72
C THR A 297 2.57 7.92 20.79
N SER A 298 2.43 9.10 21.40
CA SER A 298 1.38 9.39 22.37
C SER A 298 0.00 9.05 21.79
N ARG A 299 -0.93 8.59 22.65
CA ARG A 299 -2.30 8.25 22.22
C ARG A 299 -3.01 9.44 21.55
N LYS A 300 -2.68 10.68 21.94
CA LYS A 300 -3.25 11.87 21.33
C LYS A 300 -2.77 12.09 19.89
N HIS A 301 -1.49 11.85 19.61
CA HIS A 301 -0.96 11.90 18.23
C HIS A 301 -1.68 10.89 17.35
N VAL A 302 -1.75 9.63 17.81
CA VAL A 302 -2.41 8.55 17.07
C VAL A 302 -3.89 8.86 16.83
N GLN A 303 -4.62 9.32 17.85
CA GLN A 303 -6.05 9.66 17.71
C GLN A 303 -6.31 10.81 16.74
N PHE A 304 -5.43 11.82 16.73
CA PHE A 304 -5.57 12.92 15.77
C PHE A 304 -5.43 12.40 14.34
N ILE A 305 -4.41 11.56 14.09
CA ILE A 305 -4.17 10.95 12.77
C ILE A 305 -5.30 10.01 12.37
N GLU A 306 -5.74 9.10 13.26
CA GLU A 306 -6.86 8.17 13.01
C GLU A 306 -8.13 8.89 12.53
N ARG A 307 -8.37 10.12 13.02
CA ARG A 307 -9.58 10.89 12.72
C ARG A 307 -9.42 11.85 11.55
N HIS A 308 -8.28 12.51 11.45
CA HIS A 308 -8.13 13.74 10.65
C HIS A 308 -7.09 13.65 9.53
N ALA A 309 -6.22 12.62 9.49
CA ALA A 309 -5.22 12.52 8.42
C ALA A 309 -5.89 12.38 7.05
N PRO A 310 -5.54 13.20 6.05
CA PRO A 310 -6.30 13.30 4.81
C PRO A 310 -6.21 12.02 3.98
N TYR A 311 -7.17 11.88 3.09
CA TYR A 311 -7.11 10.92 1.99
C TYR A 311 -6.49 11.58 0.78
N HIS A 312 -5.65 10.86 0.05
CA HIS A 312 -5.13 11.29 -1.25
C HIS A 312 -5.68 10.37 -2.34
N VAL A 313 -6.17 11.00 -3.40
CA VAL A 313 -6.55 10.33 -4.64
C VAL A 313 -5.68 10.90 -5.74
N ARG A 314 -4.75 10.10 -6.24
CA ARG A 314 -3.74 10.54 -7.20
C ARG A 314 -3.86 9.78 -8.50
N ARG A 315 -4.20 10.50 -9.57
CA ARG A 315 -4.07 10.01 -10.95
C ARG A 315 -2.60 10.03 -11.37
N LEU A 316 -2.11 8.92 -11.89
CA LEU A 316 -0.73 8.80 -12.37
C LEU A 316 -0.66 9.16 -13.87
N PRO A 317 0.47 9.67 -14.36
CA PRO A 317 0.66 9.97 -15.79
C PRO A 317 0.47 8.74 -16.71
N SER A 318 0.65 7.53 -16.18
CA SER A 318 0.41 6.27 -16.90
C SER A 318 -1.08 5.92 -17.08
N GLY A 319 -2.00 6.65 -16.44
CA GLY A 319 -3.42 6.32 -16.36
C GLY A 319 -3.80 5.46 -15.13
N GLY A 320 -2.81 5.05 -14.33
CA GLY A 320 -3.04 4.39 -13.05
C GLY A 320 -3.57 5.35 -11.98
N VAL A 321 -4.00 4.79 -10.85
CA VAL A 321 -4.52 5.55 -9.70
C VAL A 321 -3.94 4.99 -8.41
N VAL A 322 -3.69 5.89 -7.47
CA VAL A 322 -3.34 5.62 -6.08
C VAL A 322 -4.39 6.23 -5.18
N LEU A 323 -4.96 5.41 -4.29
CA LEU A 323 -5.72 5.88 -3.13
C LEU A 323 -4.82 5.67 -1.91
N ALA A 324 -4.67 6.67 -1.04
CA ALA A 324 -3.79 6.56 0.12
C ALA A 324 -4.26 7.41 1.30
N THR A 325 -3.87 7.00 2.49
CA THR A 325 -3.93 7.77 3.74
C THR A 325 -2.86 7.23 4.70
N HIS A 326 -2.77 7.79 5.89
CA HIS A 326 -1.83 7.33 6.91
C HIS A 326 -2.13 5.88 7.34
N PRO A 327 -1.14 5.04 7.68
CA PRO A 327 -1.34 3.65 8.14
C PRO A 327 -2.19 3.45 9.39
N TYR A 328 -2.58 4.52 10.08
CA TYR A 328 -3.53 4.45 11.21
C TYR A 328 -4.99 4.59 10.77
N ARG A 329 -5.23 4.73 9.46
CA ARG A 329 -6.55 4.87 8.85
C ARG A 329 -6.76 3.79 7.80
N THR A 330 -8.02 3.44 7.58
CA THR A 330 -8.47 2.62 6.46
C THR A 330 -9.00 3.51 5.34
N LEU A 331 -9.08 2.98 4.12
CA LEU A 331 -9.72 3.62 2.97
C LEU A 331 -11.25 3.56 3.00
N TRP A 332 -11.86 2.86 3.97
CA TRP A 332 -13.31 2.69 4.01
C TRP A 332 -14.07 4.01 4.10
N PRO A 333 -13.71 4.98 4.97
CA PRO A 333 -14.43 6.27 5.02
C PRO A 333 -14.41 7.02 3.67
N LEU A 334 -13.27 7.02 2.96
CA LEU A 334 -13.17 7.59 1.61
C LEU A 334 -14.16 6.93 0.64
N TRP A 335 -14.20 5.60 0.65
CA TRP A 335 -15.13 4.84 -0.20
C TRP A 335 -16.59 5.05 0.19
N ALA A 336 -16.91 5.07 1.48
CA ALA A 336 -18.26 5.29 1.97
C ALA A 336 -18.80 6.67 1.52
N ASP A 337 -17.98 7.72 1.67
CA ASP A 337 -18.34 9.07 1.24
C ASP A 337 -18.50 9.15 -0.28
N ALA A 338 -17.60 8.52 -1.05
CA ALA A 338 -17.70 8.51 -2.52
C ALA A 338 -18.97 7.78 -2.99
N LEU A 339 -19.31 6.65 -2.36
CA LEU A 339 -20.54 5.91 -2.65
C LEU A 339 -21.79 6.70 -2.25
N PHE A 340 -21.74 7.48 -1.18
CA PHE A 340 -22.82 8.39 -0.79
C PHE A 340 -23.00 9.53 -1.80
N VAL A 341 -21.91 10.17 -2.24
CA VAL A 341 -21.93 11.22 -3.27
C VAL A 341 -22.56 10.71 -4.59
N LEU A 342 -22.30 9.46 -4.95
CA LEU A 342 -22.87 8.81 -6.12
C LEU A 342 -24.31 8.30 -5.91
N GLY A 343 -24.88 8.42 -4.71
CA GLY A 343 -26.22 7.90 -4.37
C GLY A 343 -26.30 6.37 -4.39
N LEU A 344 -25.16 5.69 -4.20
CA LEU A 344 -25.03 4.23 -4.15
C LEU A 344 -25.17 3.70 -2.72
N MET A 345 -24.94 4.55 -1.72
CA MET A 345 -25.18 4.30 -0.30
C MET A 345 -26.00 5.44 0.30
N SER A 346 -26.70 5.14 1.41
CA SER A 346 -27.64 6.04 2.09
C SER A 346 -27.28 6.24 3.55
#